data_AF-A0A5K1IPF0-F1
#
_entry.id   AF-A0A5K1IPF0-F1
#
_cell.length_a   1.000
_cell.length_b   1.000
_cell.length_c   1.000
_cell.angle_alpha   90.00
_cell.angle_beta   90.00
_cell.angle_gamma   90.00
#
_symmetry.space_group_name_H-M   'P 1'
#
loop_
_entity.id
_entity.type
_entity.pdbx_description
1 polymer ?
#
loop_
_entity_poly.entity_id
_entity_poly.type
_entity_poly.pdbx_seq_one_letter_code
_entity_poly.pdbx_strand_id
1 'polypeptide(L)'
;MIIDDIDRLPNDQVRMVFQLVASLAKLPKINYLLSFDEEVVTRALSEVQNCDGAEYLEKVVQVPVHLPSISSGDLERVLLKDINAIFKSFAYRLEDLDDKRWNGVRLTFLNNRFFTIREVRRFTNALKAKLSILPRFCCFEDVVALAVLELKVPQLVDWIRVHKDLLCGTIGSSLYMNNMDPKDNLANLEELISRIVPRSEAKWAVEAVCRLFPRVANKTGMSHCVSYSRESLNAIWRADSFDQYFHSNMPDGIDVHEVQDALNVSDGGVLLDDLRRHAEAGSMIDFVSAMRARVSTLEEGRAEIVTKAYLLALGLSKEKRYAPLASTSADLELLRLIELLFKQLGPAKSDEILRASVDESKGRIVYPLVPFLISQLNSLNDGGNGGCKTLLPEGDIFELSDAVCARVGEDAAARNLFLDDECHYALILLKERKPNEFMAYAKRIANADGAGCASFLSFGPKRYTLLGSDEVTSFSFDKTAVAKVVELAKVDGLLAEARTDGSFFELPEDCQLVAAAFCASNRDDDDRNEVSAEEAGKLLAHWRRNSRRA
;
A
#
# COMPACT_ATOMS: atom_id res chain seq x y z
N MET A 1 -26.14 -21.23 -50.07
CA MET A 1 -24.67 -21.14 -49.89
C MET A 1 -24.37 -19.76 -49.37
N ILE A 2 -23.55 -19.65 -48.33
CA ILE A 2 -23.14 -18.37 -47.74
C ILE A 2 -21.66 -18.17 -48.06
N ILE A 3 -21.31 -17.01 -48.62
CA ILE A 3 -19.92 -16.59 -48.83
C ILE A 3 -19.76 -15.29 -48.06
N ASP A 4 -18.87 -15.28 -47.07
CA ASP A 4 -18.64 -14.18 -46.12
C ASP A 4 -17.21 -13.62 -46.26
N ASP A 5 -16.96 -12.41 -45.76
CA ASP A 5 -15.68 -11.69 -45.78
C ASP A 5 -15.04 -11.58 -47.20
N ILE A 6 -15.85 -11.43 -48.26
CA ILE A 6 -15.33 -11.34 -49.65
C ILE A 6 -14.41 -10.12 -49.82
N ASP A 7 -14.70 -9.03 -49.11
CA ASP A 7 -13.92 -7.78 -49.08
C ASP A 7 -12.50 -7.95 -48.52
N ARG A 8 -12.18 -9.07 -47.87
CA ARG A 8 -10.81 -9.37 -47.41
C ARG A 8 -9.94 -10.04 -48.46
N LEU A 9 -10.54 -10.47 -49.57
CA LEU A 9 -9.81 -11.11 -50.65
C LEU A 9 -9.04 -10.05 -51.48
N PRO A 10 -7.88 -10.42 -52.06
CA PRO A 10 -7.23 -9.63 -53.09
C PRO A 10 -8.19 -9.30 -54.25
N ASN A 11 -8.02 -8.13 -54.89
CA ASN A 11 -8.96 -7.66 -55.92
C ASN A 11 -9.20 -8.68 -57.06
N ASP A 12 -8.18 -9.42 -57.50
CA ASP A 12 -8.31 -10.51 -58.48
C ASP A 12 -9.20 -11.65 -57.99
N GLN A 13 -9.10 -12.03 -56.73
CA GLN A 13 -9.93 -13.07 -56.13
C GLN A 13 -11.38 -12.61 -55.92
N VAL A 14 -11.60 -11.35 -55.50
CA VAL A 14 -12.95 -10.75 -55.45
C VAL A 14 -13.62 -10.87 -56.82
N ARG A 15 -12.92 -10.48 -57.88
CA ARG A 15 -13.41 -10.57 -59.26
C ARG A 15 -13.78 -12.01 -59.65
N MET A 16 -12.92 -12.98 -59.35
CA MET A 16 -13.19 -14.39 -59.63
C MET A 16 -14.43 -14.90 -58.89
N VAL A 17 -14.61 -14.53 -57.62
CA VAL A 17 -15.79 -14.93 -56.83
C VAL A 17 -17.07 -14.39 -57.48
N PHE A 18 -17.09 -13.11 -57.85
CA PHE A 18 -18.25 -12.50 -58.49
C PHE A 18 -18.53 -13.06 -59.90
N GLN A 19 -17.49 -13.35 -60.69
CA GLN A 19 -17.65 -14.02 -62.00
C GLN A 19 -18.20 -15.44 -61.86
N LEU A 20 -17.74 -16.18 -60.84
CA LEU A 20 -18.23 -17.52 -60.53
C LEU A 20 -19.69 -17.48 -60.11
N VAL A 21 -20.05 -16.57 -59.20
CA VAL A 21 -21.44 -16.38 -58.78
C VAL A 21 -22.30 -15.97 -59.97
N ALA A 22 -21.88 -15.01 -60.79
CA ALA A 22 -22.61 -14.61 -62.00
C ALA A 22 -22.85 -15.78 -62.97
N SER A 23 -21.87 -16.67 -63.11
CA SER A 23 -21.93 -17.84 -64.01
C SER A 23 -22.77 -18.99 -63.45
N LEU A 24 -22.79 -19.17 -62.13
CA LEU A 24 -23.45 -20.29 -61.43
C LEU A 24 -24.74 -19.91 -60.69
N ALA A 25 -25.12 -18.63 -60.65
CA ALA A 25 -26.29 -18.12 -59.92
C ALA A 25 -27.63 -18.65 -60.43
N LYS A 26 -27.67 -19.31 -61.59
CA LYS A 26 -28.89 -19.87 -62.20
C LYS A 26 -29.12 -21.35 -61.89
N LEU A 27 -28.36 -21.95 -60.97
CA LEU A 27 -28.57 -23.35 -60.58
C LEU A 27 -29.89 -23.51 -59.79
N PRO A 28 -30.78 -24.43 -60.20
CA PRO A 28 -32.05 -24.65 -59.51
C PRO A 28 -31.80 -25.12 -58.07
N LYS A 29 -32.57 -24.58 -57.13
CA LYS A 29 -32.54 -24.87 -55.68
C LYS A 29 -31.30 -24.38 -54.91
N ILE A 30 -30.46 -23.52 -55.49
CA ILE A 30 -29.32 -22.92 -54.80
C ILE A 30 -29.52 -21.40 -54.70
N ASN A 31 -29.63 -20.89 -53.47
CA ASN A 31 -29.59 -19.45 -53.19
C ASN A 31 -28.20 -19.07 -52.65
N TYR A 32 -27.66 -17.96 -53.15
CA TYR A 32 -26.38 -17.40 -52.69
C TYR A 32 -26.66 -16.21 -51.76
N LEU A 33 -26.02 -16.20 -50.60
CA LEU A 33 -25.97 -15.05 -49.70
C LEU A 33 -24.51 -14.59 -49.65
N LEU A 34 -24.28 -13.36 -50.08
CA LEU A 34 -22.96 -12.74 -50.13
C LEU A 34 -22.88 -11.67 -49.04
N SER A 35 -21.80 -11.67 -48.28
CA SER A 35 -21.51 -10.67 -47.25
C SER A 35 -20.14 -10.04 -47.54
N PHE A 36 -20.13 -8.71 -47.67
CA PHE A 36 -18.98 -7.92 -48.09
C PHE A 36 -19.15 -6.43 -47.79
N ASP A 37 -18.04 -5.70 -47.76
CA ASP A 37 -18.00 -4.23 -47.80
C ASP A 37 -18.19 -3.74 -49.24
N GLU A 38 -19.23 -2.93 -49.46
CA GLU A 38 -19.66 -2.47 -50.78
C GLU A 38 -18.62 -1.57 -51.47
N GLU A 39 -17.93 -0.70 -50.73
CA GLU A 39 -16.93 0.21 -51.30
C GLU A 39 -15.69 -0.57 -51.76
N VAL A 40 -15.26 -1.54 -50.95
CA VAL A 40 -14.11 -2.40 -51.26
C VAL A 40 -14.37 -3.24 -52.50
N VAL A 41 -15.55 -3.88 -52.56
CA VAL A 41 -15.94 -4.74 -53.68
C VAL A 41 -16.16 -3.92 -54.95
N THR A 42 -16.85 -2.78 -54.86
CA THR A 42 -17.08 -1.89 -56.02
C THR A 42 -15.75 -1.47 -56.64
N ARG A 43 -14.79 -1.03 -55.82
CA ARG A 43 -13.44 -0.68 -56.29
C ARG A 43 -12.74 -1.86 -56.98
N ALA A 44 -12.82 -3.07 -56.42
CA ALA A 44 -12.20 -4.25 -57.00
C ALA A 44 -12.84 -4.65 -58.33
N LEU A 45 -14.15 -4.42 -58.49
CA LEU A 45 -14.93 -4.73 -59.69
C LEU A 45 -14.82 -3.66 -60.78
N SER A 46 -14.47 -2.41 -60.46
CA SER A 46 -14.29 -1.35 -61.47
C SER A 46 -13.16 -1.63 -62.48
N GLU A 47 -12.21 -2.50 -62.13
CA GLU A 47 -11.17 -2.97 -63.06
C GLU A 47 -11.66 -4.08 -64.01
N VAL A 48 -12.86 -4.63 -63.78
CA VAL A 48 -13.47 -5.64 -64.65
C VAL A 48 -14.15 -4.92 -65.82
N GLN A 49 -13.76 -5.25 -67.05
CA GLN A 49 -14.43 -4.82 -68.28
C GLN A 49 -14.51 -3.29 -68.53
N ASN A 50 -13.72 -2.46 -67.83
CA ASN A 50 -13.83 -0.98 -67.90
C ASN A 50 -15.26 -0.46 -67.66
N CYS A 51 -16.08 -1.18 -66.89
CA CYS A 51 -17.39 -0.71 -66.47
C CYS A 51 -17.36 -0.19 -65.03
N ASP A 52 -18.38 0.56 -64.65
CA ASP A 52 -18.57 0.93 -63.25
C ASP A 52 -18.77 -0.35 -62.41
N GLY A 53 -17.95 -0.53 -61.37
CA GLY A 53 -18.05 -1.66 -60.46
C GLY A 53 -19.40 -1.75 -59.75
N ALA A 54 -20.09 -0.61 -59.55
CA ALA A 54 -21.41 -0.56 -58.95
C ALA A 54 -22.47 -1.14 -59.89
N GLU A 55 -22.41 -0.80 -61.18
CA GLU A 55 -23.30 -1.39 -62.20
C GLU A 55 -23.07 -2.90 -62.35
N TYR A 56 -21.83 -3.36 -62.22
CA TYR A 56 -21.53 -4.79 -62.22
C TYR A 56 -22.17 -5.48 -61.01
N LEU A 57 -22.02 -4.88 -59.83
CA LEU A 57 -22.55 -5.42 -58.58
C LEU A 57 -24.08 -5.57 -58.63
N GLU A 58 -24.80 -4.57 -59.17
CA GLU A 58 -26.25 -4.58 -59.36
C GLU A 58 -26.72 -5.74 -60.28
N LYS A 59 -25.92 -6.11 -61.29
CA LYS A 59 -26.23 -7.24 -62.19
C LYS A 59 -26.09 -8.60 -61.53
N VAL A 60 -25.21 -8.73 -60.54
CA VAL A 60 -24.95 -10.00 -59.85
C VAL A 60 -25.79 -10.16 -58.58
N VAL A 61 -25.98 -9.07 -57.82
CA VAL A 61 -26.72 -9.07 -56.55
C VAL A 61 -28.16 -8.66 -56.80
N GLN A 62 -29.07 -9.64 -56.80
CA GLN A 62 -30.49 -9.41 -57.08
C GLN A 62 -31.23 -8.64 -55.98
N VAL A 63 -30.83 -8.85 -54.72
CA VAL A 63 -31.46 -8.24 -53.54
C VAL A 63 -30.37 -7.75 -52.60
N PRO A 64 -30.01 -6.46 -52.63
CA PRO A 64 -29.09 -5.89 -51.64
C PRO A 64 -29.81 -5.75 -50.30
N VAL A 65 -29.17 -6.25 -49.23
CA VAL A 65 -29.64 -6.08 -47.86
C VAL A 65 -28.59 -5.29 -47.10
N HIS A 66 -28.80 -3.98 -46.95
CA HIS A 66 -27.92 -3.16 -46.14
C HIS A 66 -28.23 -3.36 -44.66
N LEU A 67 -27.19 -3.67 -43.86
CA LEU A 67 -27.33 -3.73 -42.41
C LEU A 67 -27.55 -2.30 -41.88
N PRO A 68 -28.62 -2.04 -41.10
CA PRO A 68 -28.83 -0.72 -40.52
C PRO A 68 -27.69 -0.40 -39.56
N SER A 69 -27.24 0.86 -39.58
CA SER A 69 -26.27 1.36 -38.60
C SER A 69 -26.86 1.24 -37.20
N ILE A 70 -26.11 0.66 -36.26
CA ILE A 70 -26.52 0.61 -34.86
C ILE A 70 -26.53 2.02 -34.27
N SER A 71 -27.59 2.38 -33.53
CA SER A 71 -27.62 3.67 -32.85
C SER A 71 -26.57 3.71 -31.72
N SER A 72 -26.01 4.88 -31.43
CA SER A 72 -25.05 5.04 -30.33
C SER A 72 -25.63 4.59 -28.98
N GLY A 73 -26.92 4.85 -28.75
CA GLY A 73 -27.62 4.42 -27.54
C GLY A 73 -27.80 2.90 -27.44
N ASP A 74 -28.03 2.19 -28.54
CA ASP A 74 -28.09 0.72 -28.53
C ASP A 74 -26.71 0.12 -28.27
N LEU A 75 -25.67 0.71 -28.85
CA LEU A 75 -24.29 0.28 -28.65
C LEU A 75 -23.83 0.50 -27.20
N GLU A 76 -24.16 1.65 -26.58
CA GLU A 76 -23.89 1.91 -25.16
C GLU A 76 -24.60 0.87 -24.28
N ARG A 77 -25.87 0.54 -24.57
CA ARG A 77 -26.60 -0.48 -23.79
C ARG A 77 -25.96 -1.86 -23.91
N VAL A 78 -25.52 -2.27 -25.10
CA VAL A 78 -24.79 -3.54 -25.28
C VAL A 78 -23.47 -3.53 -24.51
N LEU A 79 -22.69 -2.45 -24.62
CA LEU A 79 -21.42 -2.29 -23.92
C LEU A 79 -21.59 -2.38 -22.39
N LEU A 80 -22.52 -1.62 -21.81
CA LEU A 80 -22.75 -1.62 -20.37
C LEU A 80 -23.29 -2.96 -19.87
N LYS A 81 -24.15 -3.63 -20.66
CA LYS A 81 -24.63 -4.98 -20.35
C LYS A 81 -23.46 -5.98 -20.28
N ASP A 82 -22.55 -5.94 -21.25
CA ASP A 82 -21.41 -6.85 -21.30
C ASP A 82 -20.41 -6.56 -20.17
N ILE A 83 -20.14 -5.28 -19.86
CA ILE A 83 -19.32 -4.88 -18.71
C ILE A 83 -19.91 -5.41 -17.40
N ASN A 84 -21.23 -5.24 -17.20
CA ASN A 84 -21.90 -5.73 -15.99
C ASN A 84 -21.86 -7.26 -15.88
N ALA A 85 -21.96 -7.98 -17.00
CA ALA A 85 -21.78 -9.42 -17.04
C ALA A 85 -20.34 -9.83 -16.66
N ILE A 86 -19.33 -9.09 -17.14
CA ILE A 86 -17.93 -9.30 -16.78
C ILE A 86 -17.72 -9.05 -15.29
N PHE A 87 -18.17 -7.90 -14.79
CA PHE A 87 -18.10 -7.51 -13.37
C PHE A 87 -18.58 -8.64 -12.45
N LYS A 88 -19.77 -9.19 -12.74
CA LYS A 88 -20.34 -10.33 -12.00
C LYS A 88 -19.54 -11.62 -12.17
N SER A 89 -19.08 -11.93 -13.39
CA SER A 89 -18.35 -13.18 -13.66
C SER A 89 -16.99 -13.28 -12.97
N PHE A 90 -16.35 -12.13 -12.72
CA PHE A 90 -15.10 -12.03 -11.95
C PHE A 90 -15.35 -11.80 -10.45
N ALA A 91 -16.60 -11.91 -9.98
CA ALA A 91 -17.02 -11.81 -8.59
C ALA A 91 -16.72 -10.45 -7.90
N TYR A 92 -16.66 -9.35 -8.67
CA TYR A 92 -16.64 -8.02 -8.07
C TYR A 92 -17.97 -7.71 -7.36
N ARG A 93 -17.92 -7.04 -6.21
CA ARG A 93 -19.11 -6.63 -5.44
C ARG A 93 -19.43 -5.18 -5.73
N LEU A 94 -20.72 -4.82 -5.75
CA LEU A 94 -21.15 -3.44 -6.01
C LEU A 94 -20.59 -2.45 -4.99
N GLU A 95 -20.37 -2.89 -3.74
CA GLU A 95 -19.77 -2.11 -2.66
C GLU A 95 -18.30 -1.74 -2.93
N ASP A 96 -17.61 -2.49 -3.81
CA ASP A 96 -16.21 -2.24 -4.18
C ASP A 96 -16.07 -1.19 -5.29
N LEU A 97 -17.18 -0.84 -5.94
CA LEU A 97 -17.21 0.12 -7.03
C LEU A 97 -17.39 1.53 -6.44
N ASP A 98 -16.42 2.42 -6.64
CA ASP A 98 -16.60 3.83 -6.33
C ASP A 98 -17.49 4.44 -7.42
N ASP A 99 -18.75 4.72 -7.07
CA ASP A 99 -19.73 5.29 -8.00
C ASP A 99 -19.24 6.58 -8.68
N LYS A 100 -18.50 7.44 -7.97
CA LYS A 100 -17.97 8.68 -8.55
C LYS A 100 -16.87 8.36 -9.55
N ARG A 101 -15.98 7.44 -9.22
CA ARG A 101 -14.91 6.99 -10.10
C ARG A 101 -15.47 6.29 -11.33
N TRP A 102 -16.41 5.37 -11.14
CA TRP A 102 -17.08 4.64 -12.21
C TRP A 102 -17.78 5.58 -13.17
N ASN A 103 -18.51 6.58 -12.66
CA ASN A 103 -19.14 7.61 -13.50
C ASN A 103 -18.09 8.40 -14.29
N GLY A 104 -16.96 8.78 -13.67
CA GLY A 104 -15.85 9.41 -14.36
C GLY A 104 -15.25 8.54 -15.47
N VAL A 105 -15.08 7.24 -15.20
CA VAL A 105 -14.57 6.27 -16.18
C VAL A 105 -15.55 6.09 -17.33
N ARG A 106 -16.84 5.97 -17.04
CA ARG A 106 -17.88 5.84 -18.06
C ARG A 106 -17.90 7.07 -18.99
N LEU A 107 -17.81 8.27 -18.43
CA LEU A 107 -17.82 9.51 -19.21
C LEU A 107 -16.56 9.68 -20.08
N THR A 108 -15.38 9.40 -19.55
CA THR A 108 -14.11 9.65 -20.26
C THR A 108 -13.72 8.48 -21.19
N PHE A 109 -13.98 7.22 -20.83
CA PHE A 109 -13.47 6.05 -21.56
C PHE A 109 -14.53 5.27 -22.33
N LEU A 110 -15.81 5.32 -21.96
CA LEU A 110 -16.85 4.52 -22.62
C LEU A 110 -17.72 5.36 -23.56
N ASN A 111 -18.12 6.55 -23.13
CA ASN A 111 -19.02 7.42 -23.90
C ASN A 111 -18.40 7.86 -25.23
N ASN A 112 -19.11 7.62 -26.33
CA ASN A 112 -18.67 7.96 -27.71
C ASN A 112 -17.27 7.44 -28.09
N ARG A 113 -16.80 6.35 -27.47
CA ARG A 113 -15.51 5.72 -27.81
C ARG A 113 -15.64 4.45 -28.64
N PHE A 114 -16.86 3.92 -28.77
CA PHE A 114 -17.16 2.72 -29.55
C PHE A 114 -18.19 3.09 -30.62
N PHE A 115 -17.94 2.64 -31.85
CA PHE A 115 -18.78 2.95 -33.01
C PHE A 115 -19.35 1.70 -33.69
N THR A 116 -18.84 0.51 -33.36
CA THR A 116 -19.33 -0.76 -33.92
C THR A 116 -19.42 -1.86 -32.87
N ILE A 117 -20.29 -2.85 -33.11
CA ILE A 117 -20.38 -4.06 -32.27
C ILE A 117 -19.04 -4.81 -32.24
N ARG A 118 -18.28 -4.79 -33.35
CA ARG A 118 -16.96 -5.43 -33.43
C ARG A 118 -15.97 -4.79 -32.45
N GLU A 119 -15.98 -3.46 -32.31
CA GLU A 119 -15.14 -2.78 -31.32
C GLU A 119 -15.56 -3.13 -29.88
N VAL A 120 -16.86 -3.16 -29.60
CA VAL A 120 -17.37 -3.57 -28.27
C VAL A 120 -16.90 -4.99 -27.93
N ARG A 121 -17.03 -5.95 -28.87
CA ARG A 121 -16.55 -7.33 -28.68
C ARG A 121 -15.04 -7.42 -28.46
N ARG A 122 -14.25 -6.61 -29.19
CA ARG A 122 -12.79 -6.56 -28.98
C ARG A 122 -12.46 -6.06 -27.58
N PHE A 123 -13.15 -5.02 -27.12
CA PHE A 123 -12.97 -4.48 -25.78
C PHE A 123 -13.38 -5.46 -24.68
N THR A 124 -14.55 -6.08 -24.77
CA THR A 124 -15.01 -7.03 -23.75
C THR A 124 -14.09 -8.26 -23.67
N ASN A 125 -13.55 -8.72 -24.79
CA ASN A 125 -12.55 -9.79 -24.81
C ASN A 125 -11.21 -9.35 -24.19
N ALA A 126 -10.72 -8.14 -24.53
CA ALA A 126 -9.49 -7.60 -23.95
C ALA A 126 -9.62 -7.41 -22.43
N LEU A 127 -10.75 -6.86 -21.97
CA LEU A 127 -11.04 -6.69 -20.55
C LEU A 127 -11.05 -8.02 -19.80
N LYS A 128 -11.74 -9.05 -20.34
CA LYS A 128 -11.73 -10.40 -19.75
C LYS A 128 -10.33 -10.98 -19.67
N ALA A 129 -9.55 -10.89 -20.75
CA ALA A 129 -8.18 -11.39 -20.76
C ALA A 129 -7.32 -10.68 -19.70
N LYS A 130 -7.47 -9.35 -19.59
CA LYS A 130 -6.74 -8.55 -18.61
C LYS A 130 -7.12 -8.90 -17.17
N LEU A 131 -8.40 -8.99 -16.86
CA LEU A 131 -8.89 -9.43 -15.54
C LEU A 131 -8.51 -10.88 -15.19
N SER A 132 -8.17 -11.71 -16.18
CA SER A 132 -7.72 -13.09 -15.93
C SER A 132 -6.26 -13.18 -15.50
N ILE A 133 -5.45 -12.15 -15.78
CA ILE A 133 -4.01 -12.12 -15.48
C ILE A 133 -3.65 -11.11 -14.39
N LEU A 134 -4.45 -10.07 -14.23
CA LEU A 134 -4.24 -9.09 -13.16
C LEU A 134 -4.69 -9.68 -11.83
N PRO A 135 -4.05 -9.28 -10.72
CA PRO A 135 -4.55 -9.62 -9.41
C PRO A 135 -5.99 -9.11 -9.21
N ARG A 136 -6.80 -9.90 -8.50
CA ARG A 136 -8.23 -9.58 -8.27
C ARG A 136 -8.45 -8.25 -7.56
N PHE A 137 -7.48 -7.80 -6.79
CA PHE A 137 -7.57 -6.62 -5.94
C PHE A 137 -7.41 -5.29 -6.69
N CYS A 138 -7.09 -5.28 -7.99
CA CYS A 138 -7.09 -4.06 -8.81
C CYS A 138 -8.51 -3.47 -8.91
N CYS A 139 -8.64 -2.15 -8.74
CA CYS A 139 -9.92 -1.46 -8.91
C CYS A 139 -10.49 -1.69 -10.32
N PHE A 140 -11.72 -2.20 -10.40
CA PHE A 140 -12.36 -2.59 -11.65
C PHE A 140 -12.43 -1.44 -12.66
N GLU A 141 -12.74 -0.23 -12.17
CA GLU A 141 -12.86 1.00 -12.95
C GLU A 141 -11.54 1.35 -13.66
N ASP A 142 -10.42 1.13 -12.98
CA ASP A 142 -9.08 1.38 -13.51
C ASP A 142 -8.70 0.35 -14.56
N VAL A 143 -9.05 -0.92 -14.34
CA VAL A 143 -8.82 -1.98 -15.33
C VAL A 143 -9.64 -1.72 -16.58
N VAL A 144 -10.91 -1.29 -16.43
CA VAL A 144 -11.77 -0.87 -17.55
C VAL A 144 -11.14 0.29 -18.33
N ALA A 145 -10.72 1.35 -17.63
CA ALA A 145 -10.08 2.50 -18.26
C ALA A 145 -8.80 2.12 -19.02
N LEU A 146 -7.92 1.33 -18.39
CA LEU A 146 -6.71 0.83 -19.04
C LEU A 146 -7.01 -0.03 -20.27
N ALA A 147 -8.00 -0.93 -20.19
CA ALA A 147 -8.37 -1.79 -21.32
C ALA A 147 -8.87 -0.96 -22.52
N VAL A 148 -9.56 0.17 -22.27
CA VAL A 148 -9.90 1.13 -23.34
C VAL A 148 -8.65 1.80 -23.92
N LEU A 149 -7.75 2.28 -23.05
CA LEU A 149 -6.51 2.94 -23.50
C LEU A 149 -5.64 2.01 -24.34
N GLU A 150 -5.50 0.75 -23.96
CA GLU A 150 -4.73 -0.25 -24.70
C GLU A 150 -5.26 -0.48 -26.12
N LEU A 151 -6.58 -0.38 -26.31
CA LEU A 151 -7.21 -0.57 -27.62
C LEU A 151 -7.19 0.68 -28.50
N LYS A 152 -7.25 1.87 -27.90
CA LYS A 152 -7.40 3.13 -28.62
C LYS A 152 -6.07 3.89 -28.79
N VAL A 153 -5.21 3.86 -27.77
CA VAL A 153 -3.93 4.59 -27.70
C VAL A 153 -2.87 3.76 -26.94
N PRO A 154 -2.45 2.60 -27.46
CA PRO A 154 -1.51 1.71 -26.76
C PRO A 154 -0.19 2.41 -26.36
N GLN A 155 0.30 3.34 -27.18
CA GLN A 155 1.52 4.12 -26.90
C GLN A 155 1.40 4.96 -25.62
N LEU A 156 0.19 5.42 -25.27
CA LEU A 156 -0.04 6.13 -24.02
C LEU A 156 0.08 5.21 -22.82
N VAL A 157 -0.32 3.95 -22.94
CA VAL A 157 -0.21 2.96 -21.86
C VAL A 157 1.26 2.60 -21.61
N ASP A 158 2.04 2.45 -22.68
CA ASP A 158 3.50 2.27 -22.56
C ASP A 158 4.16 3.45 -21.86
N TRP A 159 3.73 4.68 -22.19
CA TRP A 159 4.20 5.88 -21.51
C TRP A 159 3.79 5.91 -20.05
N ILE A 160 2.53 5.62 -19.72
CA ILE A 160 2.04 5.55 -18.33
C ILE A 160 2.94 4.60 -17.53
N ARG A 161 3.18 3.39 -18.04
CA ARG A 161 3.95 2.33 -17.37
C ARG A 161 5.34 2.79 -16.91
N VAL A 162 6.03 3.61 -17.71
CA VAL A 162 7.41 4.05 -17.39
C VAL A 162 7.49 5.38 -16.65
N HIS A 163 6.35 6.05 -16.38
CA HIS A 163 6.29 7.35 -15.70
C HIS A 163 5.58 7.28 -14.33
N LYS A 164 5.71 6.15 -13.62
CA LYS A 164 5.16 5.93 -12.28
C LYS A 164 5.40 7.11 -11.31
N ASP A 165 6.65 7.57 -11.22
CA ASP A 165 7.04 8.63 -10.28
C ASP A 165 6.30 9.95 -10.54
N LEU A 166 6.13 10.30 -11.82
CA LEU A 166 5.41 11.49 -12.25
C LEU A 166 3.92 11.41 -11.92
N LEU A 167 3.32 10.25 -12.17
CA LEU A 167 1.87 10.03 -12.10
C LEU A 167 1.36 9.79 -10.67
N CYS A 168 2.08 8.95 -9.90
CA CYS A 168 1.73 8.58 -8.52
C CYS A 168 2.34 9.53 -7.49
N GLY A 169 3.44 10.21 -7.84
CA GLY A 169 4.00 11.27 -7.01
C GLY A 169 4.92 10.80 -5.88
N THR A 170 5.92 9.98 -6.21
CA THR A 170 6.97 9.50 -5.30
C THR A 170 8.00 10.60 -4.95
N ILE A 171 9.02 10.30 -4.15
CA ILE A 171 10.04 11.28 -3.71
C ILE A 171 10.73 11.98 -4.91
N GLY A 172 10.91 11.27 -6.05
CA GLY A 172 11.45 11.84 -7.29
C GLY A 172 10.50 12.77 -8.05
N SER A 173 9.21 12.81 -7.71
CA SER A 173 8.20 13.63 -8.40
C SER A 173 8.38 15.14 -8.22
N SER A 174 9.15 15.57 -7.22
CA SER A 174 9.57 16.96 -7.03
C SER A 174 10.50 17.44 -8.15
N LEU A 175 11.19 16.52 -8.85
CA LEU A 175 12.12 16.82 -9.93
C LEU A 175 11.46 17.01 -11.30
N TYR A 176 10.25 16.47 -11.49
CA TYR A 176 9.56 16.48 -12.80
C TYR A 176 8.47 17.56 -12.94
N MET A 177 7.90 18.01 -11.81
CA MET A 177 6.81 18.99 -11.80
C MET A 177 7.07 20.04 -10.73
N ASN A 178 7.70 21.16 -11.15
CA ASN A 178 7.89 22.36 -10.34
C ASN A 178 6.56 22.85 -9.72
N ASN A 179 6.62 23.66 -8.66
CA ASN A 179 5.49 24.48 -8.19
C ASN A 179 5.15 25.62 -9.20
N MET A 180 5.07 25.29 -10.48
CA MET A 180 4.64 26.18 -11.57
C MET A 180 3.12 26.37 -11.55
N ASP A 181 2.66 27.40 -12.26
CA ASP A 181 1.24 27.67 -12.44
C ASP A 181 0.51 26.45 -13.05
N PRO A 182 -0.72 26.11 -12.61
CA PRO A 182 -1.45 24.97 -13.15
C PRO A 182 -1.62 24.98 -14.68
N LYS A 183 -1.69 26.15 -15.30
CA LYS A 183 -1.79 26.27 -16.77
C LYS A 183 -0.51 25.84 -17.47
N ASP A 184 0.65 26.15 -16.89
CA ASP A 184 1.94 25.76 -17.45
C ASP A 184 2.13 24.24 -17.33
N ASN A 185 1.74 23.65 -16.20
CA ASN A 185 1.74 22.19 -16.03
C ASN A 185 0.81 21.49 -17.05
N LEU A 186 -0.36 22.07 -17.32
CA LEU A 186 -1.28 21.55 -18.34
C LEU A 186 -0.66 21.62 -19.73
N ALA A 187 -0.10 22.78 -20.13
CA ALA A 187 0.54 22.95 -21.43
C ALA A 187 1.72 21.98 -21.62
N ASN A 188 2.53 21.78 -20.59
CA ASN A 188 3.63 20.80 -20.62
C ASN A 188 3.11 19.36 -20.80
N LEU A 189 2.04 18.98 -20.09
CA LEU A 189 1.43 17.67 -20.23
C LEU A 189 0.81 17.47 -21.63
N GLU A 190 0.13 18.48 -22.16
CA GLU A 190 -0.40 18.47 -23.53
C GLU A 190 0.71 18.31 -24.57
N GLU A 191 1.82 19.04 -24.40
CA GLU A 191 2.97 18.92 -25.29
C GLU A 191 3.57 17.51 -25.25
N LEU A 192 3.80 16.96 -24.05
CA LEU A 192 4.32 15.60 -23.88
C LEU A 192 3.41 14.56 -24.53
N ILE A 193 2.10 14.62 -24.26
CA ILE A 193 1.12 13.66 -24.80
C ILE A 193 0.97 13.81 -26.31
N SER A 194 1.04 15.02 -26.86
CA SER A 194 0.96 15.26 -28.32
C SER A 194 2.11 14.63 -29.12
N ARG A 195 3.22 14.29 -28.47
CA ARG A 195 4.35 13.56 -29.07
C ARG A 195 4.16 12.05 -29.05
N ILE A 196 3.21 11.55 -28.26
CA ILE A 196 2.95 10.11 -28.03
C ILE A 196 1.72 9.65 -28.77
N VAL A 197 0.67 10.47 -28.87
CA VAL A 197 -0.60 10.10 -29.52
C VAL A 197 -0.91 11.00 -30.71
N PRO A 198 -1.73 10.54 -31.68
CA PRO A 198 -2.20 11.38 -32.76
C PRO A 198 -2.88 12.66 -32.24
N ARG A 199 -2.72 13.78 -32.96
CA ARG A 199 -3.30 15.07 -32.55
C ARG A 199 -4.81 15.05 -32.32
N SER A 200 -5.54 14.18 -33.04
CA SER A 200 -6.98 13.98 -32.86
C SER A 200 -7.35 13.40 -31.49
N GLU A 201 -6.44 12.68 -30.84
CA GLU A 201 -6.65 12.00 -29.56
C GLU A 201 -5.95 12.72 -28.39
N ALA A 202 -5.06 13.68 -28.65
CA ALA A 202 -4.22 14.32 -27.62
C ALA A 202 -5.03 14.92 -26.47
N LYS A 203 -6.10 15.66 -26.76
CA LYS A 203 -6.97 16.26 -25.73
C LYS A 203 -7.63 15.20 -24.84
N TRP A 204 -8.14 14.14 -25.45
CA TRP A 204 -8.75 13.03 -24.73
C TRP A 204 -7.72 12.25 -23.91
N ALA A 205 -6.52 12.03 -24.45
CA ALA A 205 -5.43 11.36 -23.75
C ALA A 205 -4.99 12.12 -22.48
N VAL A 206 -4.93 13.46 -22.54
CA VAL A 206 -4.68 14.32 -21.38
C VAL A 206 -5.79 14.16 -20.34
N GLU A 207 -7.06 14.22 -20.77
CA GLU A 207 -8.20 14.01 -19.88
C GLU A 207 -8.19 12.61 -19.24
N ALA A 208 -7.85 11.58 -20.02
CA ALA A 208 -7.75 10.20 -19.57
C ALA A 208 -6.66 10.02 -18.50
N VAL A 209 -5.48 10.61 -18.70
CA VAL A 209 -4.40 10.61 -17.69
C VAL A 209 -4.87 11.34 -16.42
N CYS A 210 -5.46 12.52 -16.55
CA CYS A 210 -5.98 13.27 -15.40
C CYS A 210 -7.10 12.51 -14.65
N ARG A 211 -7.94 11.76 -15.38
CA ARG A 211 -9.00 10.93 -14.79
C ARG A 211 -8.44 9.76 -13.98
N LEU A 212 -7.40 9.10 -14.50
CA LEU A 212 -6.75 7.99 -13.81
C LEU A 212 -5.88 8.45 -12.65
N PHE A 213 -5.20 9.61 -12.79
CA PHE A 213 -4.20 10.12 -11.86
C PHE A 213 -4.58 11.48 -11.25
N PRO A 214 -5.30 11.48 -10.12
CA PRO A 214 -5.72 12.67 -9.37
C PRO A 214 -4.67 13.75 -9.14
N ARG A 215 -3.45 13.33 -8.82
CA ARG A 215 -2.36 14.26 -8.52
C ARG A 215 -2.01 15.10 -9.75
N VAL A 216 -1.99 14.47 -10.93
CA VAL A 216 -1.77 15.16 -12.19
C VAL A 216 -2.90 16.15 -12.43
N ALA A 217 -4.16 15.71 -12.29
CA ALA A 217 -5.33 16.57 -12.45
C ALA A 217 -5.30 17.80 -11.53
N ASN A 218 -4.92 17.62 -10.26
CA ASN A 218 -4.79 18.73 -9.31
C ASN A 218 -3.68 19.71 -9.70
N LYS A 219 -2.53 19.20 -10.18
CA LYS A 219 -1.39 20.03 -10.60
C LYS A 219 -1.63 20.77 -11.92
N THR A 220 -2.48 20.25 -12.80
CA THR A 220 -2.82 20.86 -14.10
C THR A 220 -4.10 21.71 -14.05
N GLY A 221 -4.73 21.84 -12.88
CA GLY A 221 -6.00 22.56 -12.73
C GLY A 221 -7.21 21.82 -13.33
N MET A 222 -7.06 20.56 -13.73
CA MET A 222 -8.13 19.68 -14.23
C MET A 222 -8.91 19.01 -13.08
N SER A 223 -9.24 19.75 -12.03
CA SER A 223 -9.94 19.22 -10.84
C SER A 223 -11.32 18.64 -11.15
N HIS A 224 -11.94 19.00 -12.26
CA HIS A 224 -13.19 18.36 -12.72
C HIS A 224 -13.02 16.87 -13.10
N CYS A 225 -11.79 16.42 -13.37
CA CYS A 225 -11.48 15.01 -13.59
C CYS A 225 -11.35 14.22 -12.28
N VAL A 226 -11.21 14.91 -11.14
CA VAL A 226 -11.06 14.30 -9.82
C VAL A 226 -12.42 13.81 -9.34
N SER A 227 -12.57 12.49 -9.22
CA SER A 227 -13.78 11.84 -8.72
C SER A 227 -13.38 10.59 -7.96
N TYR A 228 -13.02 10.72 -6.68
CA TYR A 228 -12.67 9.59 -5.81
C TYR A 228 -13.10 9.85 -4.37
N SER A 229 -13.47 8.80 -3.64
CA SER A 229 -13.33 8.76 -2.18
C SER A 229 -11.86 8.55 -1.82
N ARG A 230 -11.42 9.02 -0.66
CA ARG A 230 -10.00 8.97 -0.25
C ARG A 230 -9.52 7.55 0.10
N GLU A 231 -10.36 6.53 -0.16
CA GLU A 231 -10.33 5.20 0.47
C GLU A 231 -9.96 4.05 -0.50
N SER A 232 -9.75 4.31 -1.80
CA SER A 232 -9.41 3.25 -2.78
C SER A 232 -7.98 2.75 -2.61
N LEU A 233 -7.80 1.69 -1.81
CA LEU A 233 -6.50 1.14 -1.40
C LEU A 233 -5.62 0.66 -2.57
N ASN A 234 -6.21 0.16 -3.65
CA ASN A 234 -5.48 -0.48 -4.76
C ASN A 234 -5.56 0.28 -6.07
N ALA A 235 -6.07 1.51 -6.02
CA ALA A 235 -6.16 2.44 -7.11
C ALA A 235 -4.85 2.58 -7.91
N ILE A 236 -4.92 2.64 -9.25
CA ILE A 236 -3.72 2.75 -10.10
C ILE A 236 -2.83 3.96 -9.77
N TRP A 237 -3.40 5.05 -9.21
CA TRP A 237 -2.63 6.25 -8.90
C TRP A 237 -1.80 6.15 -7.62
N ARG A 238 -1.89 5.08 -6.84
CA ARG A 238 -0.99 4.88 -5.71
C ARG A 238 0.28 4.18 -6.15
N ALA A 239 1.41 4.62 -5.59
CA ALA A 239 2.71 4.11 -6.00
C ALA A 239 2.93 2.62 -5.60
N ASP A 240 2.29 2.15 -4.55
CA ASP A 240 2.37 0.77 -4.07
C ASP A 240 1.57 -0.22 -4.93
N SER A 241 0.43 0.20 -5.49
CA SER A 241 -0.39 -0.65 -6.37
C SER A 241 -0.11 -0.48 -7.86
N PHE A 242 0.51 0.63 -8.29
CA PHE A 242 0.69 0.96 -9.71
C PHE A 242 1.27 -0.19 -10.55
N ASP A 243 2.32 -0.85 -10.06
CA ASP A 243 3.02 -1.90 -10.83
C ASP A 243 2.16 -3.16 -11.03
N GLN A 244 1.19 -3.39 -10.15
CA GLN A 244 0.27 -4.53 -10.20
C GLN A 244 -0.67 -4.45 -11.43
N TYR A 245 -0.89 -3.25 -11.97
CA TYR A 245 -1.70 -3.05 -13.19
C TYR A 245 -0.97 -3.41 -14.49
N PHE A 246 0.33 -3.69 -14.42
CA PHE A 246 1.18 -3.92 -15.60
C PHE A 246 1.98 -5.23 -15.54
N HIS A 247 2.17 -5.83 -14.37
CA HIS A 247 2.93 -7.08 -14.21
C HIS A 247 2.03 -8.23 -13.77
N SER A 248 2.19 -9.38 -14.42
CA SER A 248 1.42 -10.61 -14.15
C SER A 248 1.96 -11.45 -12.99
N ASN A 249 3.13 -11.09 -12.43
CA ASN A 249 3.84 -11.89 -11.42
C ASN A 249 4.32 -11.01 -10.25
N MET A 250 3.54 -10.91 -9.16
CA MET A 250 3.98 -11.25 -7.80
C MET A 250 2.82 -11.08 -6.79
N PRO A 251 2.75 -11.91 -5.73
CA PRO A 251 1.62 -12.00 -4.80
C PRO A 251 1.67 -10.97 -3.65
N ASP A 252 2.49 -9.93 -3.74
CA ASP A 252 2.77 -9.04 -2.59
C ASP A 252 1.70 -7.96 -2.37
N GLY A 253 0.60 -7.98 -3.13
CA GLY A 253 -0.56 -7.14 -2.88
C GLY A 253 -1.52 -7.83 -1.90
N ILE A 254 -1.95 -7.11 -0.88
CA ILE A 254 -3.00 -7.60 0.02
C ILE A 254 -4.32 -7.60 -0.72
N ASP A 255 -4.99 -8.76 -0.69
CA ASP A 255 -6.35 -8.86 -1.17
C ASP A 255 -7.26 -8.06 -0.23
N VAL A 256 -7.69 -6.89 -0.71
CA VAL A 256 -8.61 -6.02 0.02
C VAL A 256 -9.96 -6.71 0.26
N HIS A 257 -10.31 -7.72 -0.54
CA HIS A 257 -11.48 -8.56 -0.31
C HIS A 257 -11.24 -9.62 0.77
N GLU A 258 -10.03 -10.22 0.86
CA GLU A 258 -9.65 -11.05 2.03
C GLU A 258 -9.72 -10.20 3.30
N VAL A 259 -9.22 -8.97 3.27
CA VAL A 259 -9.32 -8.01 4.38
C VAL A 259 -10.77 -7.69 4.73
N GLN A 260 -11.63 -7.39 3.75
CA GLN A 260 -13.04 -7.08 4.00
C GLN A 260 -13.81 -8.29 4.54
N ASP A 261 -13.57 -9.48 3.99
CA ASP A 261 -14.20 -10.73 4.42
C ASP A 261 -13.71 -11.16 5.81
N ALA A 262 -12.42 -10.96 6.09
CA ALA A 262 -11.84 -11.15 7.42
C ALA A 262 -12.49 -10.20 8.44
N LEU A 263 -12.75 -8.95 8.05
CA LEU A 263 -13.36 -7.94 8.92
C LEU A 263 -14.87 -8.11 9.14
N ASN A 264 -15.64 -8.42 8.10
CA ASN A 264 -17.11 -8.42 8.16
C ASN A 264 -17.73 -9.80 8.36
N VAL A 265 -17.12 -10.87 7.85
CA VAL A 265 -17.76 -12.20 7.80
C VAL A 265 -17.09 -13.20 8.73
N SER A 266 -15.77 -13.13 8.88
CA SER A 266 -15.00 -14.15 9.59
C SER A 266 -15.25 -14.16 11.10
N ASP A 267 -15.27 -15.34 11.72
CA ASP A 267 -15.25 -15.42 13.18
C ASP A 267 -13.91 -14.88 13.73
N GLY A 268 -13.90 -14.45 15.00
CA GLY A 268 -12.71 -13.89 15.64
C GLY A 268 -11.52 -14.84 15.62
N GLY A 269 -11.75 -16.16 15.71
CA GLY A 269 -10.69 -17.17 15.59
C GLY A 269 -10.07 -17.21 14.19
N VAL A 270 -10.90 -17.13 13.14
CA VAL A 270 -10.44 -17.14 11.74
C VAL A 270 -9.62 -15.89 11.44
N LEU A 271 -10.11 -14.71 11.86
CA LEU A 271 -9.39 -13.45 11.70
C LEU A 271 -8.02 -13.47 12.44
N LEU A 272 -7.97 -14.08 13.63
CA LEU A 272 -6.71 -14.25 14.37
C LEU A 272 -5.74 -15.20 13.64
N ASP A 273 -6.23 -16.26 13.02
CA ASP A 273 -5.40 -17.17 12.22
C ASP A 273 -4.86 -16.48 10.96
N ASP A 274 -5.64 -15.60 10.32
CA ASP A 274 -5.18 -14.79 9.18
C ASP A 274 -4.06 -13.83 9.61
N LEU A 275 -4.24 -13.16 10.75
CA LEU A 275 -3.21 -12.30 11.35
C LEU A 275 -1.94 -13.10 11.67
N ARG A 276 -2.05 -14.35 12.14
CA ARG A 276 -0.88 -15.24 12.32
C ARG A 276 -0.18 -15.55 11.01
N ARG A 277 -0.93 -15.88 9.95
CA ARG A 277 -0.36 -16.15 8.62
C ARG A 277 0.45 -14.95 8.11
N HIS A 278 -0.08 -13.74 8.24
CA HIS A 278 0.61 -12.52 7.82
C HIS A 278 1.80 -12.16 8.72
N ALA A 279 1.73 -12.44 10.02
CA ALA A 279 2.86 -12.31 10.93
C ALA A 279 4.03 -13.23 10.54
N GLU A 280 3.74 -14.51 10.24
CA GLU A 280 4.74 -15.49 9.78
C GLU A 280 5.33 -15.13 8.41
N ALA A 281 4.51 -14.59 7.51
CA ALA A 281 4.93 -14.15 6.18
C ALA A 281 5.67 -12.80 6.15
N GLY A 282 5.75 -12.08 7.28
CA GLY A 282 6.36 -10.75 7.33
C GLY A 282 5.61 -9.67 6.53
N SER A 283 4.28 -9.81 6.41
CA SER A 283 3.39 -8.90 5.68
C SER A 283 2.30 -8.29 6.58
N MET A 284 2.49 -8.38 7.90
CA MET A 284 1.52 -7.93 8.90
C MET A 284 1.30 -6.42 8.85
N ILE A 285 2.36 -5.61 8.69
CA ILE A 285 2.23 -4.15 8.64
C ILE A 285 1.31 -3.72 7.50
N ASP A 286 1.50 -4.30 6.31
CA ASP A 286 0.69 -3.96 5.16
C ASP A 286 -0.76 -4.45 5.39
N PHE A 287 -0.94 -5.66 5.91
CA PHE A 287 -2.26 -6.26 6.11
C PHE A 287 -3.11 -5.45 7.09
N VAL A 288 -2.51 -5.10 8.22
CA VAL A 288 -3.10 -4.23 9.25
C VAL A 288 -3.38 -2.82 8.71
N SER A 289 -2.49 -2.28 7.86
CA SER A 289 -2.70 -0.99 7.20
C SER A 289 -3.89 -1.01 6.25
N ALA A 290 -4.06 -2.10 5.49
CA ALA A 290 -5.22 -2.30 4.63
C ALA A 290 -6.52 -2.40 5.45
N MET A 291 -6.49 -3.13 6.57
CA MET A 291 -7.61 -3.22 7.51
C MET A 291 -8.03 -1.85 8.06
N ARG A 292 -7.08 -0.96 8.35
CA ARG A 292 -7.37 0.39 8.91
C ARG A 292 -8.27 1.23 8.03
N ALA A 293 -8.06 1.20 6.72
CA ALA A 293 -8.87 1.99 5.80
C ALA A 293 -10.34 1.52 5.77
N ARG A 294 -10.66 0.34 6.31
CA ARG A 294 -11.99 -0.27 6.29
C ARG A 294 -12.66 -0.34 7.66
N VAL A 295 -11.99 0.04 8.76
CA VAL A 295 -12.58 0.02 10.12
C VAL A 295 -13.89 0.80 10.21
N SER A 296 -14.00 1.94 9.50
CA SER A 296 -15.23 2.75 9.48
C SER A 296 -16.42 2.08 8.77
N THR A 297 -16.18 0.97 8.06
CA THR A 297 -17.19 0.23 7.28
C THR A 297 -17.63 -1.07 7.96
N LEU A 298 -17.18 -1.31 9.20
CA LEU A 298 -17.56 -2.50 9.96
C LEU A 298 -19.07 -2.55 10.20
N GLU A 299 -19.67 -3.71 9.95
CA GLU A 299 -21.08 -3.95 10.28
C GLU A 299 -21.34 -3.80 11.79
N GLU A 300 -22.58 -3.45 12.14
CA GLU A 300 -22.98 -3.25 13.53
C GLU A 300 -22.71 -4.52 14.36
N GLY A 301 -22.06 -4.36 15.52
CA GLY A 301 -21.68 -5.48 16.40
C GLY A 301 -20.37 -6.20 16.05
N ARG A 302 -19.74 -5.94 14.89
CA ARG A 302 -18.46 -6.57 14.51
C ARG A 302 -17.24 -6.01 15.24
N ALA A 303 -17.33 -4.76 15.72
CA ALA A 303 -16.21 -4.07 16.34
C ALA A 303 -15.61 -4.86 17.52
N GLU A 304 -16.42 -5.55 18.33
CA GLU A 304 -15.93 -6.34 19.47
C GLU A 304 -15.08 -7.53 19.03
N ILE A 305 -15.56 -8.28 18.04
CA ILE A 305 -14.89 -9.48 17.50
C ILE A 305 -13.53 -9.09 16.91
N VAL A 306 -13.53 -8.04 16.09
CA VAL A 306 -12.32 -7.53 15.42
C VAL A 306 -11.32 -6.98 16.44
N THR A 307 -11.79 -6.23 17.44
CA THR A 307 -10.94 -5.68 18.51
C THR A 307 -10.25 -6.80 19.29
N LYS A 308 -11.00 -7.84 19.66
CA LYS A 308 -10.45 -8.99 20.39
C LYS A 308 -9.39 -9.72 19.56
N ALA A 309 -9.65 -9.97 18.28
CA ALA A 309 -8.68 -10.61 17.39
C ALA A 309 -7.39 -9.78 17.25
N TYR A 310 -7.48 -8.45 17.12
CA TYR A 310 -6.32 -7.58 17.04
C TYR A 310 -5.52 -7.52 18.33
N LEU A 311 -6.19 -7.46 19.48
CA LEU A 311 -5.53 -7.55 20.79
C LEU A 311 -4.77 -8.87 20.92
N LEU A 312 -5.41 -9.99 20.56
CA LEU A 312 -4.76 -11.30 20.54
C LEU A 312 -3.70 -11.45 19.45
N ALA A 313 -3.62 -10.53 18.48
CA ALA A 313 -2.57 -10.54 17.46
C ALA A 313 -1.31 -9.78 17.89
N LEU A 314 -1.38 -8.93 18.91
CA LEU A 314 -0.23 -8.21 19.44
C LEU A 314 0.89 -9.16 19.86
N GLY A 315 2.13 -8.84 19.53
CA GLY A 315 3.32 -9.65 19.80
C GLY A 315 3.41 -10.94 18.98
N LEU A 316 2.65 -11.09 17.88
CA LEU A 316 2.82 -12.20 16.94
C LEU A 316 3.89 -11.92 15.88
N SER A 317 4.08 -10.65 15.52
CA SER A 317 4.98 -10.24 14.43
C SER A 317 6.17 -9.44 14.96
N LYS A 318 7.35 -9.74 14.44
CA LYS A 318 8.57 -8.96 14.68
C LYS A 318 8.85 -7.95 13.55
N GLU A 319 7.92 -7.79 12.62
CA GLU A 319 8.07 -6.89 11.47
C GLU A 319 8.18 -5.42 11.93
N LYS A 320 9.20 -4.74 11.44
CA LYS A 320 9.46 -3.31 11.64
C LYS A 320 9.74 -2.67 10.29
N ARG A 321 9.18 -1.48 10.05
CA ARG A 321 9.50 -0.63 8.89
C ARG A 321 10.03 0.70 9.36
N TYR A 322 11.08 1.15 8.72
CA TYR A 322 11.73 2.41 9.02
C TYR A 322 11.60 3.33 7.80
N ALA A 323 11.07 4.53 8.02
CA ALA A 323 11.04 5.59 7.03
C ALA A 323 11.64 6.87 7.63
N PRO A 324 12.15 7.80 6.80
CA PRO A 324 12.96 8.95 7.23
C PRO A 324 12.32 9.88 8.28
N LEU A 325 11.00 9.82 8.44
CA LEU A 325 10.21 10.63 9.36
C LEU A 325 9.20 9.80 10.18
N ALA A 326 9.19 8.47 10.00
CA ALA A 326 8.25 7.58 10.67
C ALA A 326 8.79 6.15 10.67
N SER A 327 9.07 5.60 11.84
CA SER A 327 9.19 4.15 12.02
C SER A 327 7.85 3.58 12.49
N THR A 328 7.59 2.33 12.13
CA THR A 328 6.41 1.61 12.60
C THR A 328 6.72 0.13 12.76
N SER A 329 5.95 -0.53 13.60
CA SER A 329 5.97 -1.98 13.77
C SER A 329 4.56 -2.53 13.55
N ALA A 330 4.46 -3.83 13.32
CA ALA A 330 3.16 -4.49 13.26
C ALA A 330 2.29 -4.19 14.49
N ASP A 331 2.88 -4.25 15.69
CA ASP A 331 2.20 -3.96 16.95
C ASP A 331 1.74 -2.49 17.03
N LEU A 332 2.57 -1.53 16.60
CA LEU A 332 2.16 -0.12 16.57
C LEU A 332 1.00 0.12 15.59
N GLU A 333 1.00 -0.55 14.43
CA GLU A 333 -0.14 -0.46 13.50
C GLU A 333 -1.41 -1.12 14.08
N LEU A 334 -1.27 -2.24 14.80
CA LEU A 334 -2.39 -2.88 15.50
C LEU A 334 -2.92 -1.99 16.62
N LEU A 335 -2.07 -1.36 17.44
CA LEU A 335 -2.51 -0.46 18.50
C LEU A 335 -3.31 0.73 17.95
N ARG A 336 -2.84 1.34 16.86
CA ARG A 336 -3.58 2.42 16.18
C ARG A 336 -4.96 1.97 15.68
N LEU A 337 -5.10 0.73 15.23
CA LEU A 337 -6.40 0.15 14.89
C LEU A 337 -7.28 -0.05 16.11
N ILE A 338 -6.72 -0.65 17.16
CA ILE A 338 -7.41 -0.91 18.42
C ILE A 338 -7.92 0.40 19.01
N GLU A 339 -7.13 1.49 18.96
CA GLU A 339 -7.58 2.81 19.41
C GLU A 339 -8.80 3.34 18.64
N LEU A 340 -8.88 3.11 17.33
CA LEU A 340 -10.05 3.49 16.53
C LEU A 340 -11.28 2.67 16.95
N LEU A 341 -11.11 1.38 17.20
CA LEU A 341 -12.18 0.50 17.64
C LEU A 341 -12.63 0.80 19.07
N PHE A 342 -11.70 1.11 19.98
CA PHE A 342 -12.03 1.54 21.34
C PHE A 342 -12.82 2.85 21.35
N LYS A 343 -12.53 3.78 20.43
CA LYS A 343 -13.36 4.98 20.24
C LYS A 343 -14.80 4.64 19.83
N GLN A 344 -14.98 3.60 19.01
CA GLN A 344 -16.31 3.15 18.57
C GLN A 344 -17.06 2.39 19.67
N LEU A 345 -16.38 1.54 20.43
CA LEU A 345 -16.95 0.69 21.48
C LEU A 345 -17.22 1.45 22.79
N GLY A 346 -16.45 2.50 23.04
CA GLY A 346 -16.49 3.27 24.27
C GLY A 346 -15.71 2.62 25.43
N PRO A 347 -15.48 3.36 26.53
CA PRO A 347 -14.47 2.96 27.53
C PRO A 347 -14.77 1.67 28.29
N ALA A 348 -16.01 1.47 28.74
CA ALA A 348 -16.38 0.29 29.53
C ALA A 348 -16.24 -1.02 28.74
N LYS A 349 -16.68 -1.03 27.48
CA LYS A 349 -16.59 -2.19 26.61
C LYS A 349 -15.16 -2.47 26.18
N SER A 350 -14.38 -1.41 25.94
CA SER A 350 -12.96 -1.50 25.60
C SER A 350 -12.15 -2.15 26.72
N ASP A 351 -12.41 -1.76 27.97
CA ASP A 351 -11.78 -2.37 29.16
C ASP A 351 -12.14 -3.86 29.30
N GLU A 352 -13.42 -4.21 29.19
CA GLU A 352 -13.89 -5.60 29.25
C GLU A 352 -13.15 -6.50 28.26
N ILE A 353 -13.06 -6.08 27.00
CA ILE A 353 -12.40 -6.85 25.92
C ILE A 353 -10.89 -6.92 26.14
N LEU A 354 -10.27 -5.82 26.59
CA LEU A 354 -8.84 -5.75 26.87
C LEU A 354 -8.44 -6.74 27.97
N ARG A 355 -9.14 -6.74 29.10
CA ARG A 355 -8.88 -7.65 30.23
C ARG A 355 -9.04 -9.11 29.82
N ALA A 356 -10.13 -9.43 29.13
CA ALA A 356 -10.35 -10.79 28.60
C ALA A 356 -9.21 -11.24 27.66
N SER A 357 -8.67 -10.31 26.85
CA SER A 357 -7.57 -10.61 25.92
C SER A 357 -6.22 -10.79 26.64
N VAL A 358 -5.96 -10.05 27.72
CA VAL A 358 -4.77 -10.24 28.57
C VAL A 358 -4.77 -11.64 29.19
N ASP A 359 -5.91 -12.08 29.73
CA ASP A 359 -6.08 -13.40 30.33
C ASP A 359 -5.92 -14.51 29.28
N GLU A 360 -6.61 -14.41 28.15
CA GLU A 360 -6.58 -15.42 27.08
C GLU A 360 -5.20 -15.56 26.45
N SER A 361 -4.47 -14.44 26.30
CA SER A 361 -3.10 -14.44 25.79
C SER A 361 -2.05 -14.91 26.81
N LYS A 362 -2.45 -15.24 28.04
CA LYS A 362 -1.56 -15.61 29.16
C LYS A 362 -0.48 -14.57 29.42
N GLY A 363 -0.82 -13.29 29.28
CA GLY A 363 0.09 -12.17 29.51
C GLY A 363 1.06 -11.85 28.36
N ARG A 364 1.00 -12.56 27.22
CA ARG A 364 1.86 -12.27 26.07
C ARG A 364 1.71 -10.84 25.55
N ILE A 365 0.49 -10.31 25.56
CA ILE A 365 0.19 -8.98 24.99
C ILE A 365 0.59 -7.83 25.92
N VAL A 366 1.04 -8.11 27.15
CA VAL A 366 1.35 -7.10 28.17
C VAL A 366 2.42 -6.11 27.71
N TYR A 367 3.52 -6.59 27.14
CA TYR A 367 4.60 -5.74 26.61
C TYR A 367 4.16 -4.94 25.36
N PRO A 368 3.55 -5.57 24.34
CA PRO A 368 2.99 -4.84 23.20
C PRO A 368 1.97 -3.76 23.55
N LEU A 369 1.23 -3.87 24.66
CA LEU A 369 0.24 -2.88 25.08
C LEU A 369 0.85 -1.63 25.74
N VAL A 370 2.12 -1.65 26.14
CA VAL A 370 2.72 -0.55 26.91
C VAL A 370 2.70 0.80 26.19
N PRO A 371 3.01 0.91 24.90
CA PRO A 371 2.93 2.19 24.18
C PRO A 371 1.52 2.81 24.27
N PHE A 372 0.47 1.98 24.18
CA PHE A 372 -0.91 2.42 24.34
C PHE A 372 -1.18 2.91 25.77
N LEU A 373 -0.75 2.17 26.80
CA LEU A 373 -0.93 2.58 28.20
C LEU A 373 -0.20 3.90 28.52
N ILE A 374 1.03 4.07 28.05
CA ILE A 374 1.77 5.34 28.17
C ILE A 374 0.97 6.47 27.49
N SER A 375 0.43 6.24 26.30
CA SER A 375 -0.43 7.24 25.63
C SER A 375 -1.66 7.60 26.48
N GLN A 376 -2.32 6.62 27.10
CA GLN A 376 -3.49 6.86 27.97
C GLN A 376 -3.11 7.64 29.23
N LEU A 377 -1.99 7.32 29.87
CA LEU A 377 -1.47 8.04 31.03
C LEU A 377 -1.10 9.50 30.69
N ASN A 378 -0.47 9.72 29.54
CA ASN A 378 -0.17 11.07 29.06
C ASN A 378 -1.45 11.87 28.80
N SER A 379 -2.49 11.25 28.22
CA SER A 379 -3.79 11.89 28.04
C SER A 379 -4.48 12.28 29.35
N LEU A 380 -4.26 11.56 30.45
CA LEU A 380 -4.77 11.94 31.78
C LEU A 380 -4.08 13.21 32.32
N ASN A 381 -2.82 13.45 31.95
CA ASN A 381 -2.03 14.59 32.42
C ASN A 381 -2.27 15.87 31.60
N ASP A 382 -2.78 15.75 30.37
CA ASP A 382 -3.11 16.88 29.48
C ASP A 382 -4.46 17.54 29.89
N GLY A 383 -4.43 18.37 30.94
CA GLY A 383 -5.58 19.10 31.46
C GLY A 383 -6.11 20.26 30.59
N GLY A 384 -5.74 20.34 29.29
CA GLY A 384 -5.98 21.52 28.45
C GLY A 384 -6.74 21.25 27.15
N ASN A 385 -8.02 21.66 27.11
CA ASN A 385 -8.85 22.13 25.98
C ASN A 385 -8.65 21.57 24.52
N GLY A 386 -8.03 20.41 24.33
CA GLY A 386 -7.63 19.87 23.03
C GLY A 386 -7.87 18.36 22.91
N GLY A 387 -9.10 17.90 23.11
CA GLY A 387 -9.63 16.71 22.43
C GLY A 387 -9.03 15.32 22.72
N CYS A 388 -8.15 15.10 23.71
CA CYS A 388 -7.81 13.73 24.12
C CYS A 388 -8.77 13.22 25.21
N LYS A 389 -9.78 12.45 24.80
CA LYS A 389 -10.57 11.61 25.70
C LYS A 389 -9.83 10.30 25.92
N THR A 390 -9.64 9.90 27.17
CA THR A 390 -9.16 8.55 27.48
C THR A 390 -10.09 7.51 26.87
N LEU A 391 -9.50 6.42 26.38
CA LEU A 391 -10.19 5.30 25.76
C LEU A 391 -10.55 4.20 26.75
N LEU A 392 -9.97 4.29 27.95
CA LEU A 392 -10.29 3.45 29.11
C LEU A 392 -10.66 4.35 30.29
N PRO A 393 -11.41 3.83 31.28
CA PRO A 393 -11.62 4.54 32.53
C PRO A 393 -10.29 4.76 33.29
N GLU A 394 -10.17 5.89 33.99
CA GLU A 394 -8.94 6.29 34.69
C GLU A 394 -8.43 5.22 35.68
N GLY A 395 -9.34 4.64 36.47
CA GLY A 395 -9.00 3.57 37.41
C GLY A 395 -8.40 2.34 36.72
N ASP A 396 -8.96 1.96 35.57
CA ASP A 396 -8.50 0.81 34.80
C ASP A 396 -7.14 1.05 34.14
N ILE A 397 -6.88 2.28 33.66
CA ILE A 397 -5.56 2.67 33.15
C ILE A 397 -4.49 2.46 34.22
N PHE A 398 -4.76 2.91 35.46
CA PHE A 398 -3.81 2.76 36.56
C PHE A 398 -3.64 1.30 36.99
N GLU A 399 -4.73 0.53 37.07
CA GLU A 399 -4.68 -0.88 37.45
C GLU A 399 -3.89 -1.71 36.42
N LEU A 400 -4.17 -1.55 35.13
CA LEU A 400 -3.45 -2.24 34.05
C LEU A 400 -1.97 -1.83 34.02
N SER A 401 -1.68 -0.54 34.21
CA SER A 401 -0.29 -0.05 34.29
C SER A 401 0.46 -0.66 35.46
N ASP A 402 -0.19 -0.81 36.62
CA ASP A 402 0.41 -1.45 37.80
C ASP A 402 0.59 -2.96 37.62
N ALA A 403 -0.35 -3.63 36.95
CA ALA A 403 -0.22 -5.04 36.59
C ALA A 403 0.96 -5.28 35.62
N VAL A 404 1.15 -4.40 34.63
CA VAL A 404 2.32 -4.42 33.76
C VAL A 404 3.59 -4.21 34.57
N CYS A 405 3.64 -3.21 35.45
CA CYS A 405 4.82 -2.95 36.30
C CYS A 405 5.16 -4.15 37.18
N ALA A 406 4.16 -4.82 37.77
CA ALA A 406 4.37 -6.04 38.56
C ALA A 406 5.00 -7.14 37.71
N ARG A 407 4.49 -7.35 36.48
CA ARG A 407 5.04 -8.33 35.54
C ARG A 407 6.48 -8.00 35.12
N VAL A 408 6.76 -6.74 34.83
CA VAL A 408 8.12 -6.25 34.55
C VAL A 408 9.03 -6.53 35.74
N GLY A 409 8.55 -6.35 36.97
CA GLY A 409 9.29 -6.67 38.19
C GLY A 409 9.63 -8.17 38.32
N GLU A 410 8.68 -9.06 38.00
CA GLU A 410 8.90 -10.51 37.95
C GLU A 410 9.97 -10.89 36.90
N ASP A 411 9.84 -10.37 35.68
CA ASP A 411 10.77 -10.68 34.59
C ASP A 411 12.15 -10.06 34.85
N ALA A 412 12.19 -8.87 35.43
CA ALA A 412 13.41 -8.21 35.88
C ALA A 412 14.16 -9.05 36.91
N ALA A 413 13.47 -9.82 37.77
CA ALA A 413 14.13 -10.70 38.71
C ALA A 413 14.88 -11.85 38.02
N ALA A 414 14.38 -12.31 36.86
CA ALA A 414 14.89 -13.46 36.13
C ALA A 414 15.94 -13.14 35.06
N ARG A 415 15.86 -11.96 34.42
CA ARG A 415 16.76 -11.60 33.30
C ARG A 415 17.07 -10.10 33.22
N ASN A 416 18.07 -9.76 32.42
CA ASN A 416 18.41 -8.37 32.11
C ASN A 416 17.52 -7.83 30.98
N LEU A 417 16.49 -7.09 31.35
CA LEU A 417 15.53 -6.45 30.44
C LEU A 417 16.11 -5.30 29.61
N PHE A 418 17.30 -4.76 29.94
CA PHE A 418 17.91 -3.72 29.10
C PHE A 418 18.42 -4.25 27.75
N LEU A 419 18.57 -5.58 27.63
CA LEU A 419 18.99 -6.25 26.40
C LEU A 419 17.80 -6.70 25.53
N ASP A 420 16.57 -6.44 25.99
CA ASP A 420 15.34 -6.86 25.33
C ASP A 420 14.62 -5.63 24.76
N ASP A 421 14.69 -5.46 23.45
CA ASP A 421 14.05 -4.34 22.73
C ASP A 421 12.55 -4.24 23.02
N GLU A 422 11.86 -5.37 23.22
CA GLU A 422 10.42 -5.41 23.50
C GLU A 422 10.10 -4.86 24.90
N CYS A 423 11.09 -4.87 25.81
CA CYS A 423 10.95 -4.36 27.17
C CYS A 423 11.23 -2.85 27.29
N HIS A 424 11.69 -2.18 26.24
CA HIS A 424 12.09 -0.76 26.32
C HIS A 424 10.96 0.15 26.84
N TYR A 425 9.78 0.08 26.22
CA TYR A 425 8.62 0.85 26.66
C TYR A 425 8.13 0.43 28.04
N ALA A 426 8.22 -0.86 28.39
CA ALA A 426 7.83 -1.35 29.71
C ALA A 426 8.74 -0.82 30.83
N LEU A 427 10.04 -0.68 30.57
CA LEU A 427 10.98 -0.04 31.49
C LEU A 427 10.73 1.47 31.60
N ILE A 428 10.31 2.14 30.52
CA ILE A 428 9.85 3.54 30.59
C ILE A 428 8.61 3.65 31.49
N LEU A 429 7.61 2.80 31.28
CA LEU A 429 6.41 2.76 32.11
C LEU A 429 6.75 2.50 33.58
N LEU A 430 7.65 1.55 33.87
CA LEU A 430 8.12 1.28 35.23
C LEU A 430 8.81 2.50 35.84
N LYS A 431 9.65 3.21 35.06
CA LYS A 431 10.32 4.44 35.51
C LYS A 431 9.32 5.56 35.85
N GLU A 432 8.24 5.68 35.10
CA GLU A 432 7.19 6.69 35.32
C GLU A 432 6.26 6.34 36.49
N ARG A 433 5.83 5.07 36.58
CA ARG A 433 4.83 4.60 37.56
C ARG A 433 5.43 4.18 38.89
N LYS A 434 6.56 3.48 38.87
CA LYS A 434 7.25 2.92 40.05
C LYS A 434 8.74 3.30 40.01
N PRO A 435 9.08 4.60 40.08
CA PRO A 435 10.46 5.09 39.91
C PRO A 435 11.45 4.45 40.88
N ASN A 436 11.02 4.14 42.10
CA ASN A 436 11.86 3.49 43.11
C ASN A 436 12.22 2.04 42.71
N GLU A 437 11.28 1.30 42.13
CA GLU A 437 11.50 -0.08 41.66
C GLU A 437 12.41 -0.09 40.43
N PHE A 438 12.14 0.80 39.46
CA PHE A 438 13.03 1.01 38.32
C PHE A 438 14.46 1.36 38.78
N MET A 439 14.59 2.24 39.78
CA MET A 439 15.91 2.61 40.30
C MET A 439 16.63 1.49 41.02
N ALA A 440 15.92 0.67 41.81
CA ALA A 440 16.49 -0.52 42.41
C ALA A 440 16.98 -1.51 41.33
N TYR A 441 16.16 -1.75 40.31
CA TYR A 441 16.50 -2.61 39.18
C TYR A 441 17.71 -2.10 38.41
N ALA A 442 17.70 -0.83 37.98
CA ALA A 442 18.77 -0.22 37.22
C ALA A 442 20.10 -0.24 37.99
N LYS A 443 20.08 0.07 39.30
CA LYS A 443 21.28 0.00 40.15
C LYS A 443 21.81 -1.41 40.26
N ARG A 444 20.94 -2.40 40.47
CA ARG A 444 21.33 -3.81 40.55
C ARG A 444 22.02 -4.29 39.28
N ILE A 445 21.49 -3.95 38.10
CA ILE A 445 22.07 -4.37 36.82
C ILE A 445 23.34 -3.57 36.49
N ALA A 446 23.29 -2.25 36.56
CA ALA A 446 24.40 -1.39 36.13
C ALA A 446 25.67 -1.53 36.96
N ASN A 447 25.54 -1.97 38.22
CA ASN A 447 26.67 -2.16 39.14
C ASN A 447 27.03 -3.64 39.36
N ALA A 448 26.38 -4.59 38.66
CA ALA A 448 26.70 -6.02 38.80
C ALA A 448 28.05 -6.37 38.16
N ASP A 449 28.25 -5.94 36.93
CA ASP A 449 29.45 -6.14 36.13
C ASP A 449 29.48 -5.14 34.95
N GLY A 450 30.54 -5.20 34.13
CA GLY A 450 30.65 -4.31 32.96
C GLY A 450 29.62 -4.57 31.86
N ALA A 451 29.12 -5.80 31.72
CA ALA A 451 28.09 -6.12 30.72
C ALA A 451 26.73 -5.52 31.13
N GLY A 452 26.36 -5.63 32.40
CA GLY A 452 25.23 -4.98 33.03
C GLY A 452 25.33 -3.46 32.94
N CYS A 453 26.51 -2.89 33.21
CA CYS A 453 26.77 -1.47 33.04
C CYS A 453 26.51 -1.01 31.59
N ALA A 454 27.10 -1.70 30.60
CA ALA A 454 26.91 -1.40 29.18
C ALA A 454 25.44 -1.48 28.75
N SER A 455 24.70 -2.51 29.22
CA SER A 455 23.28 -2.66 28.92
C SER A 455 22.42 -1.51 29.50
N PHE A 456 22.70 -1.05 30.72
CA PHE A 456 22.00 0.10 31.28
C PHE A 456 22.28 1.39 30.48
N LEU A 457 23.54 1.58 30.07
CA LEU A 457 23.92 2.74 29.25
C LEU A 457 23.23 2.75 27.88
N SER A 458 22.90 1.58 27.30
CA SER A 458 22.18 1.50 26.02
C SER A 458 20.70 1.91 26.11
N PHE A 459 20.09 1.82 27.30
CA PHE A 459 18.68 2.15 27.51
C PHE A 459 18.39 3.66 27.50
N GLY A 460 19.28 4.46 28.10
CA GLY A 460 19.00 5.86 28.45
C GLY A 460 19.16 6.96 27.36
N PRO A 461 20.03 6.84 26.34
CA PRO A 461 20.37 7.99 25.51
C PRO A 461 19.31 8.32 24.47
N LYS A 462 19.25 9.60 24.11
CA LYS A 462 18.60 10.04 22.88
C LYS A 462 19.51 9.68 21.71
N ARG A 463 18.92 9.10 20.66
CA ARG A 463 19.61 8.73 19.42
C ARG A 463 19.15 9.68 18.32
N TYR A 464 20.09 10.27 17.58
CA TYR A 464 19.82 11.08 16.39
C TYR A 464 20.22 10.28 15.16
N THR A 465 19.40 10.33 14.10
CA THR A 465 19.63 9.63 12.85
C THR A 465 19.71 10.61 11.68
N LEU A 466 20.38 10.22 10.60
CA LEU A 466 20.38 11.01 9.37
C LEU A 466 19.00 10.93 8.70
N LEU A 467 18.50 12.05 8.21
CA LEU A 467 17.31 12.10 7.36
C LEU A 467 17.49 11.18 6.15
N GLY A 468 16.74 10.08 6.09
CA GLY A 468 16.79 9.16 4.96
C GLY A 468 17.39 7.79 5.24
N SER A 469 18.01 7.58 6.42
CA SER A 469 18.73 6.34 6.73
C SER A 469 18.50 5.85 8.16
N ASP A 470 18.70 4.56 8.37
CA ASP A 470 18.72 3.92 9.70
C ASP A 470 20.04 4.15 10.45
N GLU A 471 20.97 4.92 9.87
CA GLU A 471 22.27 5.19 10.47
C GLU A 471 22.13 6.24 11.58
N VAL A 472 22.42 5.81 12.81
CA VAL A 472 22.55 6.71 13.96
C VAL A 472 23.77 7.60 13.75
N THR A 473 23.57 8.91 13.83
CA THR A 473 24.60 9.93 13.60
C THR A 473 25.21 10.44 14.90
N SER A 474 24.42 10.54 15.98
CA SER A 474 24.91 10.95 17.30
C SER A 474 24.05 10.40 18.44
N PHE A 475 24.64 10.39 19.63
CA PHE A 475 24.03 9.98 20.89
C PHE A 475 24.06 11.15 21.87
N SER A 476 22.98 11.39 22.60
CA SER A 476 22.94 12.34 23.72
C SER A 476 22.58 11.69 25.05
N PHE A 477 23.37 11.98 26.07
CA PHE A 477 23.30 11.36 27.39
C PHE A 477 22.89 12.35 28.48
N ASP A 478 21.97 11.93 29.35
CA ASP A 478 21.72 12.60 30.63
C ASP A 478 22.67 12.04 31.69
N LYS A 479 23.89 12.61 31.76
CA LYS A 479 24.93 12.20 32.72
C LYS A 479 24.45 12.30 34.18
N THR A 480 23.54 13.24 34.49
CA THR A 480 22.98 13.40 35.83
C THR A 480 22.05 12.23 36.18
N ALA A 481 21.23 11.77 35.23
CA ALA A 481 20.41 10.58 35.41
C ALA A 481 21.26 9.31 35.53
N VAL A 482 22.33 9.18 34.74
CA VAL A 482 23.26 8.04 34.82
C VAL A 482 23.97 8.01 36.18
N ALA A 483 24.45 9.15 36.67
CA ALA A 483 25.13 9.27 37.97
C ALA A 483 24.26 8.88 39.17
N LYS A 484 22.92 8.92 39.05
CA LYS A 484 22.00 8.42 40.09
C LYS A 484 21.98 6.88 40.17
N VAL A 485 22.46 6.19 39.15
CA VAL A 485 22.42 4.72 39.01
C VAL A 485 23.81 4.10 39.20
N VAL A 486 24.82 4.65 38.53
CA VAL A 486 26.21 4.18 38.58
C VAL A 486 27.14 5.39 38.72
N GLU A 487 28.12 5.32 39.62
CA GLU A 487 29.10 6.39 39.76
C GLU A 487 29.91 6.53 38.46
N LEU A 488 29.94 7.74 37.89
CA LEU A 488 30.60 8.01 36.60
C LEU A 488 32.07 7.56 36.58
N ALA A 489 32.78 7.71 37.70
CA ALA A 489 34.18 7.29 37.84
C ALA A 489 34.38 5.76 37.79
N LYS A 490 33.34 4.96 38.07
CA LYS A 490 33.40 3.49 38.04
C LYS A 490 33.11 2.92 36.65
N VAL A 491 32.44 3.67 35.78
CA VAL A 491 31.97 3.18 34.47
C VAL A 491 33.14 2.72 33.59
N ASP A 492 34.20 3.51 33.45
CA ASP A 492 35.37 3.14 32.64
C ASP A 492 36.06 1.87 33.16
N GLY A 493 36.11 1.68 34.47
CA GLY A 493 36.67 0.49 35.13
C GLY A 493 35.85 -0.76 34.84
N LEU A 494 34.55 -0.71 35.10
CA LEU A 494 33.61 -1.82 34.84
C LEU A 494 33.66 -2.25 33.37
N LEU A 495 33.63 -1.29 32.44
CA LEU A 495 33.72 -1.58 31.01
C LEU A 495 35.12 -2.09 30.60
N ALA A 496 36.19 -1.74 31.30
CA ALA A 496 37.52 -2.30 31.05
C ALA A 496 37.63 -3.76 31.48
N GLU A 497 37.05 -4.12 32.62
CA GLU A 497 36.98 -5.50 33.12
C GLU A 497 36.22 -6.39 32.12
N ALA A 498 35.01 -5.98 31.72
CA ALA A 498 34.20 -6.74 30.76
C ALA A 498 34.81 -6.83 29.35
N ARG A 499 35.67 -5.87 28.96
CA ARG A 499 36.44 -5.98 27.71
C ARG A 499 37.60 -6.96 27.82
N THR A 500 38.14 -7.15 29.02
CA THR A 500 39.27 -8.04 29.28
C THR A 500 38.83 -9.50 29.38
N ASP A 501 37.67 -9.76 30.00
CA ASP A 501 37.09 -11.11 30.09
C ASP A 501 36.28 -11.53 28.85
N GLY A 502 36.04 -10.60 27.92
CA GLY A 502 35.35 -10.84 26.64
C GLY A 502 33.84 -10.63 26.68
N SER A 503 33.22 -10.56 27.86
CA SER A 503 31.76 -10.45 28.04
C SER A 503 31.17 -9.20 27.38
N PHE A 504 31.92 -8.10 27.31
CA PHE A 504 31.50 -6.89 26.62
C PHE A 504 31.26 -7.12 25.12
N PHE A 505 32.06 -7.98 24.47
CA PHE A 505 31.98 -8.21 23.03
C PHE A 505 30.91 -9.24 22.64
N GLU A 506 30.32 -9.93 23.61
CA GLU A 506 29.16 -10.82 23.42
C GLU A 506 27.83 -10.04 23.41
N LEU A 507 27.84 -8.78 23.86
CA LEU A 507 26.67 -7.90 23.83
C LEU A 507 26.26 -7.51 22.40
N PRO A 508 24.99 -7.13 22.17
CA PRO A 508 24.56 -6.54 20.89
C PRO A 508 25.45 -5.36 20.46
N GLU A 509 25.71 -5.21 19.16
CA GLU A 509 26.61 -4.17 18.66
C GLU A 509 26.16 -2.75 19.04
N ASP A 510 24.84 -2.48 19.10
CA ASP A 510 24.32 -1.19 19.57
C ASP A 510 24.71 -0.92 21.02
N CYS A 511 24.63 -1.93 21.91
CA CYS A 511 25.04 -1.77 23.31
C CYS A 511 26.54 -1.45 23.42
N GLN A 512 27.37 -2.12 22.59
CA GLN A 512 28.81 -1.84 22.55
C GLN A 512 29.10 -0.42 22.06
N LEU A 513 28.40 0.01 21.01
CA LEU A 513 28.57 1.33 20.40
C LEU A 513 28.15 2.45 21.36
N VAL A 514 27.00 2.30 22.02
CA VAL A 514 26.48 3.27 22.98
C VAL A 514 27.38 3.38 24.22
N ALA A 515 27.88 2.26 24.74
CA ALA A 515 28.83 2.28 25.85
C ALA A 515 30.14 3.01 25.47
N ALA A 516 30.64 2.80 24.26
CA ALA A 516 31.78 3.55 23.73
C ALA A 516 31.47 5.04 23.58
N ALA A 517 30.29 5.40 23.06
CA ALA A 517 29.84 6.79 22.94
C ALA A 517 29.77 7.47 24.32
N PHE A 518 29.25 6.77 25.34
CA PHE A 518 29.21 7.29 26.70
C PHE A 518 30.61 7.55 27.26
N CYS A 519 31.55 6.59 27.12
CA CYS A 519 32.94 6.78 27.53
C CYS A 519 33.62 7.95 26.81
N ALA A 520 33.38 8.14 25.52
CA ALA A 520 33.88 9.30 24.79
C ALA A 520 33.31 10.60 25.38
N SER A 521 32.00 10.65 25.65
CA SER A 521 31.35 11.81 26.26
C SER A 521 31.87 12.13 27.67
N ASN A 522 32.34 11.13 28.40
CA ASN A 522 32.74 11.25 29.81
C ASN A 522 34.25 11.54 30.00
N ARG A 523 35.05 11.52 28.92
CA ARG A 523 36.51 11.76 28.95
C ARG A 523 36.91 13.19 28.71
N ASP A 524 36.08 13.98 28.04
CA ASP A 524 36.33 15.40 27.83
C ASP A 524 35.93 16.19 29.10
N ASP A 525 36.81 17.06 29.58
CA ASP A 525 36.53 18.12 30.60
C ASP A 525 35.51 19.17 30.09
N ASP A 526 34.98 18.95 28.89
CA ASP A 526 33.99 19.75 28.19
C ASP A 526 32.61 19.14 28.51
N ASP A 527 31.61 19.96 28.83
CA ASP A 527 30.23 19.58 29.22
C ASP A 527 29.43 18.93 28.05
N ARG A 528 30.12 18.24 27.14
CA ARG A 528 29.56 17.58 25.95
C ARG A 528 28.70 16.41 26.37
N ASN A 529 27.40 16.61 26.22
CA ASN A 529 26.39 15.58 26.38
C ASN A 529 26.06 14.87 25.06
N GLU A 530 26.67 15.26 23.94
CA GLU A 530 26.43 14.69 22.62
C GLU A 530 27.74 14.19 21.99
N VAL A 531 27.71 12.98 21.42
CA VAL A 531 28.85 12.32 20.77
C VAL A 531 28.42 11.74 19.43
N SER A 532 29.24 11.91 18.40
CA SER A 532 28.96 11.34 17.08
C SER A 532 29.14 9.82 17.06
N ALA A 533 28.32 9.12 16.28
CA ALA A 533 28.45 7.67 16.10
C ALA A 533 29.79 7.28 15.45
N GLU A 534 30.35 8.14 14.60
CA GLU A 534 31.68 7.94 14.00
C GLU A 534 32.78 7.93 15.08
N GLU A 535 32.72 8.86 16.03
CA GLU A 535 33.65 8.93 17.16
C GLU A 535 33.53 7.71 18.08
N ALA A 536 32.30 7.34 18.44
CA ALA A 536 32.02 6.13 19.21
C ALA A 536 32.53 4.88 18.51
N GLY A 537 32.31 4.78 17.19
CA GLY A 537 32.78 3.68 16.35
C GLY A 537 34.30 3.57 16.28
N LYS A 538 35.02 4.71 16.19
CA LYS A 538 36.49 4.74 16.26
C LYS A 538 37.00 4.20 17.59
N LEU A 539 36.37 4.59 18.71
CA LEU A 539 36.74 4.12 20.04
C LEU A 539 36.46 2.62 20.20
N LEU A 540 35.29 2.14 19.76
CA LEU A 540 34.93 0.73 19.78
C LEU A 540 35.88 -0.12 18.91
N ALA A 541 36.26 0.36 17.72
CA ALA A 541 37.23 -0.30 16.85
C ALA A 541 38.65 -0.34 17.48
N HIS A 542 39.00 0.64 18.30
CA HIS A 542 40.22 0.59 19.10
C HIS A 542 40.13 -0.49 20.20
N TRP A 543 39.00 -0.57 20.91
CA TRP A 543 38.77 -1.60 21.92
C TRP A 543 38.86 -3.02 21.34
N ARG A 544 38.21 -3.28 20.19
CA ARG A 544 38.26 -4.58 19.49
C ARG A 544 39.67 -4.96 19.01
N ARG A 545 40.52 -3.97 18.67
CA ARG A 545 41.92 -4.22 18.24
C ARG A 545 42.82 -4.59 19.40
N ASN A 546 42.61 -3.99 20.57
CA ASN A 546 43.42 -4.27 21.75
C ASN A 546 43.06 -5.62 22.37
N SER A 547 41.78 -6.02 22.38
CA SER A 547 41.36 -7.33 22.87
C SER A 547 41.84 -8.51 22.02
N ARG A 548 42.10 -8.30 20.71
CA ARG A 548 42.71 -9.32 19.83
C ARG A 548 44.23 -9.47 19.98
N ARG A 549 44.87 -8.53 20.69
CA ARG A 549 46.32 -8.49 20.92
C ARG A 549 46.72 -8.95 22.33
N ALA A 550 45.80 -8.85 23.29
CA ALA A 550 45.86 -9.47 24.60
C ALA A 550 45.41 -10.95 24.47
#